data_AF-E2SR11-F1
#
_entry.id   AF-E2SR11-F1
#
_cell.length_a   1.000
_cell.length_b   1.000
_cell.length_c   1.000
_cell.angle_alpha   90.00
_cell.angle_beta   90.00
_cell.angle_gamma   90.00
#
_symmetry.space_group_name_H-M   'P 1'
#
loop_
_entity.id
_entity.type
_entity.pdbx_description
1 polymer ?
#
loop_
_entity_poly.entity_id
_entity_poly.type
_entity_poly.pdbx_seq_one_letter_code
_entity_poly.pdbx_strand_id
1 'polypeptide(L)' 'VRMVKKYNKHHMDNPLPHITPHTLRHTFCTRLASKNMNPKDLQYIMGHSNISITMNWYAHASIDTAKSEVQRLIA' A
#
# COMPACT_ATOMS: atom_id res chain seq x y z
N VAL A 1 4.30 10.91 14.45
CA VAL A 1 4.62 10.10 15.66
C VAL A 1 4.09 10.71 16.97
N ARG A 2 4.08 12.05 17.15
CA ARG A 2 3.60 12.68 18.41
C ARG A 2 2.14 12.33 18.77
N MET A 3 1.25 12.20 17.77
CA MET A 3 -0.15 11.84 17.98
C MET A 3 -0.32 10.43 18.57
N VAL A 4 0.36 9.42 18.01
CA VAL A 4 0.31 8.03 18.50
C VAL A 4 0.81 7.96 19.95
N LYS A 5 1.93 8.63 20.25
CA LYS A 5 2.44 8.71 21.62
C LYS A 5 1.44 9.36 22.59
N LYS A 6 0.75 10.43 22.16
CA LYS A 6 -0.27 11.09 22.97
C LYS A 6 -1.48 10.18 23.20
N TYR A 7 -1.95 9.47 22.16
CA TYR A 7 -3.08 8.54 22.28
C TYR A 7 -2.75 7.39 23.23
N ASN A 8 -1.62 6.72 23.02
CA ASN A 8 -1.20 5.55 23.81
C ASN A 8 -0.93 5.90 25.28
N LYS A 9 -0.62 7.18 25.58
CA LYS A 9 -0.48 7.65 26.97
C LYS A 9 -1.78 7.55 27.76
N HIS A 10 -2.92 7.70 27.09
CA HIS A 10 -4.25 7.70 27.72
C HIS A 10 -5.04 6.40 27.49
N HIS A 11 -4.58 5.53 26.58
CA HIS A 11 -5.24 4.26 26.22
C HIS A 11 -4.19 3.14 26.31
N MET A 12 -3.82 2.76 27.54
CA MET A 12 -2.79 1.75 27.79
C MET A 12 -3.31 0.32 27.59
N ASP A 13 -4.62 0.13 27.74
CA ASP A 13 -5.38 -1.10 27.53
C ASP A 13 -5.51 -1.45 26.03
N ASN A 14 -5.49 -0.46 25.14
CA ASN A 14 -5.52 -0.66 23.70
C ASN A 14 -4.65 0.37 22.95
N PRO A 15 -3.32 0.19 22.93
CA PRO A 15 -2.42 1.14 22.30
C PRO A 15 -2.51 1.06 20.78
N LEU A 16 -2.43 2.21 20.13
CA LEU A 16 -2.29 2.25 18.68
C LEU A 16 -0.91 1.71 18.26
N PRO A 17 -0.85 0.96 17.15
CA PRO A 17 0.41 0.48 16.58
C PRO A 17 1.25 1.64 16.02
N HIS A 18 2.49 1.34 15.63
CA HIS A 18 3.37 2.34 15.04
C HIS A 18 2.85 2.78 13.65
N ILE A 19 2.13 3.90 13.62
CA ILE A 19 1.61 4.50 12.40
C ILE A 19 2.27 5.85 12.10
N THR A 20 2.60 6.05 10.83
CA THR A 20 3.13 7.31 10.31
C THR A 20 2.36 7.72 9.04
N PRO A 21 2.35 9.00 8.65
CA PRO A 21 1.79 9.42 7.37
C PRO A 21 2.39 8.66 6.17
N HIS A 22 3.66 8.27 6.26
CA HIS A 22 4.33 7.48 5.23
C HIS A 22 3.78 6.04 5.17
N THR A 23 3.50 5.41 6.32
CA THR A 23 2.83 4.10 6.38
C THR A 23 1.44 4.13 5.74
N LEU A 24 0.70 5.23 5.90
CA LEU A 24 -0.61 5.42 5.27
C LEU A 24 -0.47 5.57 3.74
N ARG A 25 0.54 6.29 3.25
CA ARG A 25 0.85 6.39 1.82
C ARG A 25 1.16 5.02 1.20
N HIS A 26 1.93 4.20 1.89
CA HIS A 26 2.20 2.82 1.44
C HIS A 26 0.94 1.97 1.42
N THR A 27 0.11 2.06 2.47
CA THR A 27 -1.19 1.35 2.51
C THR A 27 -2.10 1.75 1.34
N PHE A 28 -2.13 3.04 1.00
CA PHE A 28 -2.87 3.54 -0.17
C PHE A 28 -2.32 2.96 -1.48
N CYS A 29 -0.99 2.97 -1.66
CA CYS A 29 -0.31 2.37 -2.80
C CYS A 29 -0.68 0.88 -2.98
N THR A 30 -0.56 0.08 -1.90
CA THR A 30 -0.88 -1.35 -1.92
C THR A 30 -2.33 -1.62 -2.27
N ARG A 31 -3.28 -0.81 -1.77
CA ARG A 31 -4.71 -0.97 -2.08
C ARG A 31 -5.03 -0.69 -3.54
N LEU A 32 -4.39 0.32 -4.14
CA LEU A 32 -4.57 0.62 -5.57
C LEU A 32 -3.90 -0.44 -6.45
N ALA A 33 -2.72 -0.92 -6.06
CA ALA A 33 -2.05 -2.02 -6.73
C ALA A 33 -2.89 -3.31 -6.70
N SER A 34 -3.54 -3.61 -5.56
CA SER A 34 -4.43 -4.76 -5.41
C SER A 34 -5.69 -4.69 -6.28
N LYS A 35 -6.03 -3.50 -6.79
CA LYS A 35 -7.14 -3.28 -7.74
C LYS A 35 -6.68 -3.28 -9.21
N ASN A 36 -5.49 -3.81 -9.49
CA ASN A 36 -4.90 -3.89 -10.83
C ASN A 36 -4.83 -2.52 -11.54
N MET A 37 -4.56 -1.46 -10.78
CA MET A 37 -4.27 -0.15 -11.37
C MET A 37 -3.02 -0.24 -12.26
N ASN A 38 -2.90 0.63 -13.26
CA ASN A 38 -1.68 0.72 -14.04
C ASN A 38 -0.53 1.23 -13.15
N PRO A 39 0.64 0.56 -13.10
CA PRO A 39 1.79 1.01 -12.32
C PRO A 39 2.27 2.43 -12.64
N LYS A 40 2.12 2.90 -13.89
CA LYS A 40 2.47 4.27 -14.30
C LYS A 40 1.52 5.32 -13.72
N ASP A 41 0.22 5.04 -13.75
CA ASP A 41 -0.79 5.91 -13.14
C ASP A 41 -0.61 5.94 -11.62
N LEU A 42 -0.35 4.78 -11.01
CA LEU A 42 -0.07 4.71 -9.58
C LEU A 42 1.21 5.48 -9.23
N GLN A 43 2.25 5.41 -10.06
CA GLN A 43 3.48 6.20 -9.87
C GLN A 43 3.19 7.71 -9.91
N TYR A 44 2.35 8.16 -10.84
CA TYR A 44 1.97 9.57 -10.99
C TYR A 44 1.15 10.05 -9.78
N ILE A 45 0.10 9.32 -9.40
CA ILE A 45 -0.72 9.61 -8.21
C ILE A 45 0.13 9.62 -6.96
N MET A 46 1.09 8.69 -6.87
CA MET A 46 2.00 8.62 -5.75
C MET A 46 3.14 9.63 -5.82
N GLY A 47 3.32 10.38 -6.90
CA GLY A 47 4.43 11.33 -7.04
C GLY A 47 5.81 10.69 -6.80
N HIS A 48 5.99 9.45 -7.22
CA HIS A 48 7.28 8.75 -7.09
C HIS A 48 8.19 9.12 -8.27
N SER A 49 9.36 9.69 -7.97
CA SER A 49 10.38 10.01 -8.97
C SER A 49 10.97 8.77 -9.65
N ASN A 50 10.95 7.62 -8.96
CA ASN A 50 11.42 6.34 -9.47
C ASN A 50 10.31 5.29 -9.44
N ILE A 51 10.07 4.64 -10.58
CA ILE A 51 9.07 3.58 -10.73
C ILE A 51 9.37 2.34 -9.90
N SER A 52 10.65 2.07 -9.60
CA SER A 52 11.04 0.93 -8.76
C SER A 52 10.40 0.99 -7.37
N ILE A 53 10.16 2.20 -6.85
CA ILE A 53 9.44 2.39 -5.57
C ILE A 53 8.01 1.87 -5.68
N THR A 54 7.31 2.20 -6.77
CA THR A 54 5.94 1.73 -7.02
C THR A 54 5.91 0.23 -7.30
N MET A 55 6.85 -0.28 -8.09
CA MET A 55 6.90 -1.69 -8.49
C MET A 55 7.20 -2.64 -7.32
N ASN A 56 8.00 -2.21 -6.34
CA ASN A 56 8.24 -3.02 -5.13
C ASN A 56 6.95 -3.35 -4.37
N TRP A 57 5.95 -2.46 -4.43
CA TRP A 57 4.64 -2.72 -3.81
C TRP A 57 3.73 -3.58 -4.67
N TYR A 58 3.86 -3.52 -6.00
CA TYR A 58 3.18 -4.44 -6.92
C TYR A 58 3.74 -5.86 -6.85
N ALA A 59 5.05 -6.03 -6.63
CA ALA A 59 5.68 -7.35 -6.58
C ALA A 59 5.21 -8.21 -5.39
N HIS A 60 4.62 -7.59 -4.37
CA HIS A 60 3.90 -8.29 -3.29
C HIS A 60 2.50 -8.78 -3.69
N ALA A 61 2.00 -8.43 -4.88
CA ALA A 61 0.79 -9.05 -5.42
C ALA A 61 1.11 -10.53 -5.68
N SER A 62 0.51 -11.40 -4.88
CA SER A 62 0.72 -12.84 -4.86
C SER A 62 0.60 -13.48 -6.25
N ILE A 63 1.25 -14.63 -6.42
CA ILE A 63 1.12 -15.49 -7.61
C ILE A 63 -0.36 -15.74 -7.96
N ASP A 64 -1.24 -15.82 -6.95
CA ASP A 64 -2.68 -15.96 -7.13
C ASP A 64 -3.31 -14.79 -7.90
N THR A 65 -2.86 -13.55 -7.67
CA THR A 65 -3.34 -12.36 -8.36
C THR A 65 -2.93 -12.35 -9.83
N ALA A 66 -1.70 -12.79 -10.12
CA ALA A 66 -1.24 -12.96 -11.50
C ALA A 66 -2.04 -14.04 -12.23
N LYS A 67 -2.34 -15.14 -11.54
CA LYS A 67 -3.12 -16.26 -12.09
C LYS A 67 -4.56 -15.87 -12.39
N SER A 68 -5.20 -15.09 -11.51
CA SER A 68 -6.57 -14.60 -11.72
C SER A 68 -6.67 -13.62 -12.89
N GLU A 69 -5.68 -12.75 -13.10
CA GLU A 69 -5.67 -11.81 -14.23
C GLU A 69 -5.47 -12.53 -15.57
N VAL A 70 -4.60 -13.53 -15.62
CA VAL A 70 -4.43 -14.38 -16.82
C VAL A 70 -5.73 -15.12 -17.12
N GLN A 71 -6.41 -15.68 -16.12
CA GLN A 71 -7.73 -16.29 -16.30
C GLN A 71 -8.78 -15.31 -16.81
N ARG A 72 -8.81 -14.07 -16.28
CA ARG A 72 -9.73 -13.01 -16.73
C ARG A 72 -9.53 -12.62 -18.20
N LEU A 73 -8.31 -12.70 -18.70
CA LEU A 73 -7.97 -12.33 -20.08
C LEU A 73 -8.21 -13.46 -21.10
N ILE A 74 -8.28 -14.71 -20.64
CA ILE A 74 -8.47 -15.90 -21.49
C ILE A 74 -9.94 -16.36 -21.52
N ALA A 75 -10.74 -15.98 -20.51
CA ALA A 75 -12.19 -16.20 -20.48
C ALA A 75 -12.95 -15.17 -21.33
#